data_AF-A0A3D8IWK2-F1
#
_entry.id   AF-A0A3D8IWK2-F1
#
_cell.length_a   1.000
_cell.length_b   1.000
_cell.length_c   1.000
_cell.angle_alpha   90.00
_cell.angle_beta   90.00
_cell.angle_gamma   90.00
#
_symmetry.space_group_name_H-M   'P 1'
#
loop_
_entity.id
_entity.type
_entity.pdbx_description
1 polymer ?
#
loop_
_entity_poly.entity_id
_entity_poly.type
_entity_poly.pdbx_seq_one_letter_code
_entity_poly.pdbx_strand_id
1 'polypeptide(L)'
;MGRINLAKLFEERVMHKVCIKCAKCNPICPTFLLSGDETYSPRGYLHLCSLPAFPSTSKILSTCTLCKECEKLCPIKLPITQTIEKKLKELSIQSIIS
;
A
#
# COMPACT_ATOMS: atom_id res chain seq x y z
N MET A 1 19.06 -19.54 -4.05
CA MET A 1 17.97 -18.61 -3.68
C MET A 1 18.34 -17.21 -4.16
N GLY A 2 17.62 -16.68 -5.15
CA GLY A 2 17.92 -15.36 -5.73
C GLY A 2 17.58 -14.24 -4.74
N ARG A 3 18.41 -13.20 -4.68
CA ARG A 3 18.14 -12.00 -3.88
C ARG A 3 16.98 -11.23 -4.52
N ILE A 4 15.91 -10.98 -3.77
CA ILE A 4 14.81 -10.11 -4.21
C ILE A 4 15.32 -8.67 -4.20
N ASN A 5 15.23 -7.98 -5.34
CA ASN A 5 15.54 -6.56 -5.42
C ASN A 5 14.26 -5.73 -5.21
N LEU A 6 14.03 -5.29 -3.97
CA LEU A 6 12.85 -4.50 -3.62
C LEU A 6 12.78 -3.16 -4.33
N ALA A 7 13.93 -2.52 -4.64
CA ALA A 7 13.96 -1.25 -5.36
C ALA A 7 13.37 -1.40 -6.77
N LYS A 8 13.82 -2.41 -7.51
CA LYS A 8 13.29 -2.73 -8.85
C LYS A 8 11.78 -2.99 -8.81
N LEU A 9 11.33 -3.81 -7.86
CA LEU A 9 9.91 -4.15 -7.74
C LEU A 9 9.02 -2.95 -7.33
N PHE A 10 9.60 -1.97 -6.63
CA PHE A 10 8.92 -0.72 -6.25
C PHE A 10 8.76 0.20 -7.45
N GLU A 11 9.79 0.28 -8.30
CA GLU A 11 9.73 0.98 -9.59
C GLU A 11 8.65 0.37 -10.49
N GLU A 12 8.63 -0.96 -10.62
CA GLU A 12 7.67 -1.74 -11.42
C GLU A 12 6.24 -1.79 -10.82
N ARG A 13 5.99 -1.19 -9.65
CA ARG A 13 4.67 -1.18 -8.95
C ARG A 13 4.11 -2.57 -8.64
N VAL A 14 4.99 -3.56 -8.41
CA VAL A 14 4.60 -4.95 -8.14
C VAL A 14 4.82 -5.39 -6.69
N MET A 15 4.89 -4.43 -5.74
CA MET A 15 5.00 -4.72 -4.31
C MET A 15 3.94 -5.70 -3.78
N HIS A 16 2.73 -5.64 -4.32
CA HIS A 16 1.66 -6.58 -3.97
C HIS A 16 2.02 -8.05 -4.29
N LYS A 17 2.88 -8.32 -5.29
CA LYS A 17 3.26 -9.68 -5.71
C LYS A 17 4.21 -10.35 -4.73
N VAL A 18 5.02 -9.58 -4.02
CA VAL A 18 5.95 -10.11 -3.01
C VAL A 18 5.33 -10.19 -1.61
N CYS A 19 4.18 -9.56 -1.39
CA CYS A 19 3.42 -9.72 -0.16
C CYS A 19 3.01 -11.18 0.05
N ILE A 20 3.55 -11.82 1.10
CA ILE A 20 3.23 -13.21 1.47
C ILE A 20 1.87 -13.39 2.16
N LYS A 21 1.05 -12.33 2.21
CA LYS A 21 -0.32 -12.33 2.75
C LYS A 21 -0.47 -12.86 4.19
N CYS A 22 0.56 -12.71 5.02
CA CYS A 22 0.58 -13.20 6.41
C CYS A 22 -0.30 -12.42 7.42
N ALA A 23 -0.91 -11.31 6.99
CA ALA A 23 -1.79 -10.46 7.80
C ALA A 23 -1.24 -9.81 9.08
N LYS A 24 0.05 -9.95 9.40
CA LYS A 24 0.68 -9.32 10.57
C LYS A 24 0.56 -7.79 10.62
N CYS A 25 0.43 -7.14 9.47
CA CYS A 25 0.28 -5.69 9.38
C CYS A 25 -1.13 -5.18 9.70
N ASN A 26 -2.16 -6.01 9.61
CA ASN A 26 -3.55 -5.59 9.82
C ASN A 26 -3.83 -5.17 11.28
N PRO A 27 -3.56 -6.00 12.31
CA PRO A 27 -3.97 -5.69 13.68
C PRO A 27 -3.24 -4.48 14.29
N ILE A 28 -2.19 -3.97 13.65
CA ILE A 28 -1.46 -2.78 14.11
C ILE A 28 -1.85 -1.50 13.34
N CYS A 29 -2.63 -1.63 12.27
CA CYS A 29 -3.01 -0.48 11.48
C CYS A 29 -4.22 0.24 12.11
N PRO A 30 -4.12 1.54 12.44
CA PRO A 30 -5.22 2.26 13.09
C PRO A 30 -6.48 2.31 12.21
N THR A 31 -6.33 2.47 10.89
CA THR A 31 -7.47 2.50 9.98
C THR A 31 -8.20 1.14 9.92
N PHE A 32 -7.44 0.03 9.94
CA PHE A 32 -8.03 -1.31 9.97
C PHE A 32 -8.74 -1.58 11.30
N LEU A 33 -8.14 -1.18 12.43
CA LEU A 33 -8.75 -1.34 13.75
C LEU A 33 -10.10 -0.60 13.88
N LEU A 34 -10.22 0.56 13.24
CA LEU A 34 -11.47 1.34 13.24
C LEU A 34 -12.51 0.80 12.26
N SER A 35 -12.08 0.37 11.07
CA SER A 35 -12.99 -0.04 10.00
C SER A 35 -13.40 -1.50 10.07
N GLY A 36 -12.52 -2.39 10.54
CA GLY A 36 -12.66 -3.84 10.42
C GLY A 36 -12.60 -4.37 8.98
N ASP A 37 -12.44 -3.50 7.99
CA ASP A 37 -12.49 -3.81 6.56
C ASP A 37 -11.07 -3.86 5.99
N GLU A 38 -10.71 -4.99 5.38
CA GLU A 38 -9.39 -5.22 4.84
C GLU A 38 -9.03 -4.29 3.67
N THR A 39 -10.03 -3.70 3.01
CA THR A 39 -9.85 -2.63 2.02
C THR A 39 -9.12 -1.42 2.64
N TYR A 40 -9.39 -1.15 3.92
CA TYR A 40 -8.78 -0.09 4.73
C TYR A 40 -7.67 -0.62 5.63
N SER A 41 -6.79 -1.44 5.06
CA SER A 41 -5.64 -2.04 5.75
C SER A 41 -4.36 -1.90 4.93
N PRO A 42 -3.16 -2.07 5.52
CA PRO A 42 -1.89 -1.97 4.79
C PRO A 42 -1.80 -2.93 3.61
N ARG A 43 -2.39 -4.14 3.75
CA ARG A 43 -2.47 -5.12 2.66
C ARG A 43 -3.50 -4.70 1.60
N GLY A 44 -4.66 -4.21 2.02
CA GLY A 44 -5.68 -3.65 1.13
C GLY A 44 -5.12 -2.50 0.30
N TYR A 45 -4.39 -1.58 0.92
CA TYR A 45 -3.73 -0.46 0.23
C TYR A 45 -2.70 -0.94 -0.79
N LEU A 46 -1.85 -1.92 -0.43
CA LEU A 46 -0.90 -2.50 -1.39
C LEU A 46 -1.62 -3.11 -2.60
N HIS A 47 -2.71 -3.83 -2.37
CA HIS A 47 -3.52 -4.39 -3.45
C HIS A 47 -4.15 -3.27 -4.29
N LEU A 48 -4.74 -2.28 -3.65
CA LEU A 48 -5.38 -1.14 -4.32
C LEU A 48 -4.38 -0.33 -5.17
N CYS A 49 -3.13 -0.18 -4.71
CA CYS A 49 -2.07 0.46 -5.49
C CYS A 49 -1.75 -0.29 -6.80
N SER A 50 -1.96 -1.60 -6.84
CA SER A 50 -1.73 -2.44 -8.02
C SER A 50 -2.84 -2.37 -9.07
N LEU A 51 -4.01 -1.87 -8.70
CA LEU A 51 -5.15 -1.79 -9.59
C LEU A 51 -5.13 -0.50 -10.43
N PRO A 52 -5.79 -0.50 -11.61
CA PRO A 52 -6.18 0.72 -12.29
C PRO A 52 -6.95 1.65 -11.33
N ALA A 53 -6.70 2.95 -11.44
CA ALA A 53 -7.38 3.93 -10.61
C ALA A 53 -8.88 3.94 -10.90
N PHE A 54 -9.69 3.99 -9.84
CA PHE A 54 -11.13 4.23 -9.91
C PHE A 54 -11.51 5.37 -8.94
N PRO A 55 -12.71 5.95 -9.05
CA PRO A 55 -13.04 7.22 -8.36
C PRO A 55 -12.78 7.23 -6.85
N SER A 56 -12.92 6.10 -6.16
CA SER A 56 -12.69 6.02 -4.71
C SER A 56 -11.26 5.63 -4.31
N THR A 57 -10.37 5.32 -5.26
CA THR A 57 -8.99 4.88 -4.97
C THR A 57 -8.25 5.91 -4.12
N SER A 58 -8.25 7.19 -4.51
CA SER A 58 -7.58 8.25 -3.78
C SER A 58 -8.14 8.41 -2.37
N LYS A 59 -9.47 8.41 -2.24
CA LYS A 59 -10.19 8.53 -0.96
C LYS A 59 -9.84 7.41 0.01
N ILE A 60 -9.77 6.17 -0.48
CA ILE A 60 -9.39 5.02 0.36
C ILE A 60 -7.91 5.14 0.77
N LEU A 61 -7.00 5.38 -0.18
CA LEU A 61 -5.58 5.49 0.11
C LEU A 61 -5.23 6.66 1.04
N SER A 62 -5.97 7.77 0.98
CA SER A 62 -5.79 8.92 1.87
C SER A 62 -6.18 8.64 3.34
N THR A 63 -6.83 7.52 3.63
CA THR A 63 -7.10 7.11 5.02
C THR A 63 -5.88 6.52 5.72
N CYS A 64 -4.78 6.26 4.99
CA CYS A 64 -3.52 5.85 5.57
C CYS A 64 -2.84 7.02 6.29
N THR A 65 -2.50 6.85 7.57
CA THR A 65 -1.83 7.89 8.38
C THR A 65 -0.32 7.98 8.18
N LEU A 66 0.25 7.14 7.30
CA LEU A 66 1.70 7.05 7.05
C LEU A 66 2.56 6.81 8.31
N CYS A 67 1.98 6.20 9.37
CA CYS A 67 2.68 5.94 10.64
C CYS A 67 3.79 4.86 10.57
N LYS A 68 3.88 4.11 9.46
CA LYS A 68 4.89 3.05 9.17
C LYS A 68 4.90 1.84 10.11
N GLU A 69 3.96 1.72 11.04
CA GLU A 69 3.94 0.61 12.00
C GLU A 69 3.74 -0.76 11.30
N CYS A 70 2.98 -0.78 10.20
CA CYS A 70 2.79 -1.96 9.35
C CYS A 70 4.09 -2.48 8.71
N GLU A 71 5.06 -1.61 8.44
CA GLU A 71 6.34 -1.97 7.81
C GLU A 71 7.28 -2.62 8.83
N LYS A 72 7.25 -2.18 10.09
CA LYS A 72 8.04 -2.76 11.19
C LYS A 72 7.66 -4.23 11.44
N LEU A 73 6.37 -4.56 11.35
CA LEU A 73 5.89 -5.93 11.52
C LEU A 73 5.97 -6.79 10.25
N CYS A 74 6.29 -6.19 9.10
CA CYS A 74 6.37 -6.91 7.84
C CYS A 74 7.63 -7.81 7.83
N PRO A 75 7.50 -9.15 7.75
CA PRO A 75 8.66 -10.06 7.80
C PRO A 75 9.62 -9.87 6.62
N ILE A 76 9.14 -9.30 5.52
CA ILE A 76 9.92 -9.02 4.31
C ILE A 76 10.14 -7.52 4.07
N LYS A 77 9.77 -6.67 5.04
CA LYS A 77 10.00 -5.21 5.05
C LYS A 77 9.51 -4.48 3.79
N LEU A 78 8.26 -4.70 3.39
CA LEU A 78 7.69 -3.98 2.25
C LEU A 78 7.55 -2.47 2.54
N PRO A 79 7.93 -1.59 1.60
CA PRO A 79 7.75 -0.13 1.70
C PRO A 79 6.30 0.28 1.38
N ILE A 80 5.37 -0.06 2.27
CA ILE A 80 3.93 0.18 2.11
C ILE A 80 3.62 1.67 2.02
N THR A 81 4.14 2.50 2.92
CA THR A 81 3.77 3.93 2.96
C THR A 81 4.27 4.65 1.71
N GLN A 82 5.51 4.36 1.30
CA GLN A 82 6.09 4.92 0.07
C GLN A 82 5.31 4.51 -1.17
N THR A 83 4.78 3.28 -1.19
CA THR A 83 3.94 2.79 -2.31
C THR A 83 2.64 3.59 -2.39
N ILE A 84 2.03 3.88 -1.24
CA ILE A 84 0.80 4.68 -1.14
C ILE A 84 1.07 6.13 -1.55
N GLU A 85 2.13 6.75 -1.03
CA GLU A 85 2.53 8.12 -1.38
C GLU A 85 2.77 8.28 -2.89
N LYS A 86 3.51 7.33 -3.49
CA LYS A 86 3.75 7.31 -4.94
C LYS A 86 2.43 7.23 -5.72
N LYS A 87 1.51 6.34 -5.33
CA LYS A 87 0.21 6.19 -5.99
C LYS A 87 -0.65 7.46 -5.84
N LEU A 88 -0.71 8.06 -4.65
CA LEU A 88 -1.46 9.30 -4.42
C LEU A 88 -0.92 10.47 -5.26
N LYS A 89 0.41 10.59 -5.35
CA LYS A 89 1.04 11.61 -6.21
C LYS A 89 0.66 11.42 -7.68
N GLU A 90 0.69 10.18 -8.18
CA GLU A 90 0.26 9.86 -9.54
C GLU A 90 -1.21 10.25 -9.79
N LEU A 91 -2.11 9.92 -8.85
CA LEU A 91 -3.53 10.26 -8.94
C LEU A 91 -3.76 11.78 -8.92
N SER A 92 -3.04 12.52 -8.08
CA SER A 92 -3.16 13.98 -8.02
C SER A 92 -2.75 14.69 -9.32
N ILE A 93 -1.78 14.12 -10.04
CA ILE A 93 -1.32 14.65 -11.34
C ILE A 93 -2.37 14.37 -12.41
N GLN A 94 -3.01 13.19 -12.41
CA GLN A 94 -4.07 12.87 -13.36
C GLN A 94 -5.24 13.85 -13.29
N SER A 95 -5.66 14.25 -12.08
CA SER A 95 -6.73 15.24 -11.89
C SER A 95 -6.40 16.67 -12.36
N ILE A 96 -5.14 16.97 -12.72
CA ILE A 96 -4.73 18.28 -13.24
C ILE A 96 -4.68 18.29 -14.78
N ILE A 97 -4.53 17.12 -15.42
CA ILE A 97 -4.31 16.99 -16.87
C ILE A 97 -5.59 16.54 -17.62
N SER A 98 -6.62 16.10 -16.89
CA SER A 98 -7.97 15.77 -17.38
C SER A 98 -8.96 16.88 -17.08
#